data_AF-A0AAU2ABZ8-F1
#
_entry.id   AF-A0AAU2ABZ8-F1
#
_cell.length_a   1.000
_cell.length_b   1.000
_cell.length_c   1.000
_cell.angle_alpha   90.00
_cell.angle_beta   90.00
_cell.angle_gamma   90.00
#
_symmetry.space_group_name_H-M   'P 1'
#
loop_
_entity.id
_entity.type
_entity.pdbx_description
1 polymer ?
#
loop_
_entity_poly.entity_id
_entity_poly.type
_entity_poly.pdbx_seq_one_letter_code
_entity_poly.pdbx_strand_id
1 'polypeptide(L)'
;MARDFEALRARVHDVSHTPGTDALRRIGPLLLTAQDLTATALRHLTALDDSAYTSLTDSRAGLELMASVVYTSSLGGTELANALSANPYEGVPFSGHSADDSSSRTARHAEAVPRMAGHLGDAAHQLDLSASGCRYVAHGITENLSSVQDSKAASAQQTTGPTLTLTQYDALKALASGGRLYESSQRGMGVTRVASDDGTRVSIATYRALAKHGLVTADTRTSLYHGQKITVTENGHRALTQPRPWAEPRTTAATAPRTAAVQGPRR
;
A
#
# COMPACT_ATOMS: atom_id res chain seq x y z
N MET A 1 -16.56 -7.61 -12.33
CA MET A 1 -15.81 -7.15 -13.51
C MET A 1 -15.02 -8.28 -14.18
N ALA A 2 -14.00 -8.91 -13.55
CA ALA A 2 -13.23 -9.99 -14.20
C ALA A 2 -14.13 -11.13 -14.74
N ARG A 3 -15.03 -11.65 -13.90
CA ARG A 3 -16.03 -12.66 -14.29
C ARG A 3 -16.96 -12.20 -15.41
N ASP A 4 -17.26 -10.91 -15.47
CA ASP A 4 -18.16 -10.37 -16.50
C ASP A 4 -17.45 -10.32 -17.86
N PHE A 5 -16.16 -9.95 -17.87
CA PHE A 5 -15.31 -10.07 -19.05
C PHE A 5 -15.14 -11.53 -19.51
N GLU A 6 -14.95 -12.47 -18.58
CA GLU A 6 -14.89 -13.91 -18.88
C GLU A 6 -16.20 -14.42 -19.47
N ALA A 7 -17.34 -14.03 -18.89
CA ALA A 7 -18.65 -14.40 -19.41
C ALA A 7 -18.89 -13.81 -20.81
N LEU A 8 -18.48 -12.57 -21.04
CA LEU A 8 -18.58 -11.95 -22.37
C LEU A 8 -17.66 -12.65 -23.38
N ARG A 9 -16.42 -12.96 -23.00
CA ARG A 9 -15.47 -13.72 -23.82
C ARG A 9 -16.04 -15.08 -24.23
N ALA A 10 -16.61 -15.83 -23.28
CA ALA A 10 -17.23 -17.13 -23.57
C ALA A 10 -18.36 -16.97 -24.59
N ARG A 11 -19.22 -15.96 -24.40
CA ARG A 11 -20.30 -15.66 -25.34
C ARG A 11 -19.77 -15.30 -26.73
N VAL A 12 -18.68 -14.55 -26.84
CA VAL A 12 -18.04 -14.19 -28.13
C VAL A 12 -17.52 -15.45 -28.83
N HIS A 13 -16.89 -16.38 -28.10
CA HIS A 13 -16.44 -17.66 -28.67
C HIS A 13 -17.60 -18.53 -29.19
N ASP A 14 -18.76 -18.48 -28.53
CA ASP A 14 -19.94 -19.28 -28.88
C ASP A 14 -20.77 -18.69 -30.04
N VAL A 15 -20.41 -17.53 -30.58
CA VAL A 15 -21.15 -16.90 -31.69
C VAL A 15 -21.00 -17.71 -32.97
N SER A 16 -22.14 -18.06 -33.58
CA SER A 16 -22.17 -18.60 -34.94
C SER A 16 -21.71 -17.55 -35.95
N HIS A 17 -20.96 -17.99 -36.96
CA HIS A 17 -20.32 -17.15 -37.96
C HIS A 17 -21.21 -16.91 -39.18
N THR A 18 -22.50 -17.23 -39.10
CA THR A 18 -23.45 -17.07 -40.21
C THR A 18 -23.63 -15.59 -40.52
N PRO A 19 -23.09 -15.08 -41.64
CA PRO A 19 -23.19 -13.66 -41.97
C PRO A 19 -24.63 -13.26 -42.29
N GLY A 20 -24.90 -11.96 -42.28
CA GLY A 20 -26.20 -11.37 -42.54
C GLY A 20 -26.96 -10.98 -41.27
N THR A 21 -28.29 -11.13 -41.29
CA THR A 21 -29.16 -10.62 -40.21
C THR A 21 -28.90 -11.31 -38.87
N ASP A 22 -28.56 -12.60 -38.90
CA ASP A 22 -28.31 -13.39 -37.69
C ASP A 22 -27.04 -12.94 -36.94
N ALA A 23 -25.95 -12.66 -37.67
CA ALA A 23 -24.74 -12.10 -37.10
C ALA A 23 -24.99 -10.75 -36.41
N LEU A 24 -25.76 -9.86 -37.04
CA LEU A 24 -26.12 -8.56 -36.46
C LEU A 24 -26.85 -8.73 -35.12
N ARG A 25 -27.86 -9.62 -35.08
CA ARG A 25 -28.64 -9.90 -33.85
C ARG A 25 -27.81 -10.52 -32.74
N ARG A 26 -26.77 -11.29 -33.06
CA ARG A 26 -25.91 -11.97 -32.08
C ARG A 26 -24.77 -11.09 -31.59
N ILE A 27 -24.09 -10.38 -32.48
CA ILE A 27 -22.90 -9.58 -32.16
C ILE A 27 -23.28 -8.21 -31.58
N GLY A 28 -24.37 -7.59 -32.05
CA GLY A 28 -24.83 -6.28 -31.56
C GLY A 28 -24.97 -6.19 -30.04
N PRO A 29 -25.67 -7.13 -29.37
CA PRO A 29 -25.76 -7.16 -27.91
C PRO A 29 -24.41 -7.36 -27.20
N LEU A 30 -23.47 -8.08 -27.82
CA LEU A 30 -22.12 -8.28 -27.25
C LEU A 30 -21.32 -6.98 -27.28
N LEU A 31 -21.41 -6.21 -28.38
CA LEU A 31 -20.80 -4.89 -28.48
C LEU A 31 -21.31 -3.95 -27.39
N LEU A 32 -22.62 -3.88 -27.18
CA LEU A 32 -23.21 -3.07 -26.11
C LEU A 32 -22.71 -3.51 -24.73
N THR A 33 -22.66 -4.84 -24.48
CA THR A 33 -22.13 -5.37 -23.22
C THR A 33 -20.65 -4.97 -23.02
N ALA A 34 -19.82 -5.02 -24.08
CA ALA A 34 -18.42 -4.60 -24.01
C ALA A 34 -18.28 -3.10 -23.70
N GLN A 35 -19.13 -2.25 -24.28
CA GLN A 35 -19.15 -0.81 -24.01
C GLN A 35 -19.54 -0.52 -22.56
N ASP A 36 -20.56 -1.20 -22.03
CA ASP A 36 -20.99 -1.06 -20.62
C ASP A 36 -19.89 -1.50 -19.64
N LEU A 37 -19.17 -2.58 -19.95
CA LEU A 37 -18.02 -3.03 -19.16
C LEU A 37 -16.86 -2.04 -19.23
N THR A 38 -16.59 -1.47 -20.39
CA THR A 38 -15.55 -0.43 -20.57
C THR A 38 -15.90 0.81 -19.74
N ALA A 39 -17.14 1.28 -19.80
CA ALA A 39 -17.61 2.40 -19.00
C ALA A 39 -17.53 2.10 -17.49
N THR A 40 -17.83 0.87 -17.09
CA THR A 40 -17.69 0.43 -15.70
C THR A 40 -16.24 0.39 -15.25
N ALA A 41 -15.32 -0.12 -16.07
CA ALA A 41 -13.89 -0.08 -15.79
C ALA A 41 -13.38 1.36 -15.67
N LEU A 42 -13.81 2.27 -16.55
CA LEU A 42 -13.44 3.68 -16.46
C LEU A 42 -13.92 4.32 -15.14
N ARG A 43 -15.16 4.05 -14.73
CA ARG A 43 -15.68 4.52 -13.43
C ARG A 43 -14.85 4.00 -12.26
N HIS A 44 -14.41 2.74 -12.30
CA HIS A 44 -13.54 2.18 -11.26
C HIS A 44 -12.15 2.81 -11.26
N LEU A 45 -11.57 3.10 -12.43
CA LEU A 45 -10.31 3.83 -12.53
C LEU A 45 -10.42 5.22 -11.90
N THR A 46 -11.44 6.00 -12.28
CA THR A 46 -11.69 7.33 -11.69
C THR A 46 -11.89 7.24 -10.18
N ALA A 47 -12.70 6.28 -9.71
CA ALA A 47 -12.93 6.09 -8.29
C ALA A 47 -11.64 5.72 -7.52
N LEU A 48 -10.73 4.96 -8.11
CA LEU A 48 -9.43 4.65 -7.50
C LEU A 48 -8.51 5.88 -7.46
N ASP A 49 -8.47 6.65 -8.56
CA ASP A 49 -7.68 7.88 -8.69
C ASP A 49 -8.13 8.96 -7.70
N ASP A 50 -9.44 9.08 -7.47
CA ASP A 50 -10.03 10.03 -6.51
C ASP A 50 -9.98 9.52 -5.04
N SER A 51 -9.48 8.31 -4.80
CA SER A 51 -9.46 7.71 -3.46
C SER A 51 -8.14 7.88 -2.72
N ALA A 52 -8.14 7.53 -1.43
CA ALA A 52 -6.92 7.43 -0.64
C ALA A 52 -5.93 6.37 -1.16
N TYR A 53 -6.34 5.50 -2.10
CA TYR A 53 -5.46 4.51 -2.72
C TYR A 53 -4.23 5.16 -3.36
N THR A 54 -4.37 6.34 -3.96
CA THR A 54 -3.26 7.08 -4.61
C THR A 54 -2.16 7.50 -3.65
N SER A 55 -2.45 7.56 -2.34
CA SER A 55 -1.45 7.88 -1.32
C SER A 55 -0.60 6.67 -0.90
N LEU A 56 -0.99 5.45 -1.30
CA LEU A 56 -0.24 4.25 -0.98
C LEU A 56 1.02 4.15 -1.85
N THR A 57 2.12 3.73 -1.22
CA THR A 57 3.32 3.30 -1.94
C THR A 57 2.92 2.18 -2.92
N ASP A 58 3.39 2.27 -4.16
CA ASP A 58 3.12 1.34 -5.27
C ASP A 58 1.68 1.35 -5.85
N SER A 59 0.81 2.27 -5.43
CA SER A 59 -0.53 2.44 -6.02
C SER A 59 -0.52 2.76 -7.53
N ARG A 60 0.53 3.43 -8.01
CA ARG A 60 0.70 3.81 -9.40
C ARG A 60 0.63 2.62 -10.36
N ALA A 61 1.28 1.51 -10.03
CA ALA A 61 1.26 0.32 -10.88
C ALA A 61 -0.16 -0.26 -11.00
N GLY A 62 -0.94 -0.22 -9.91
CA GLY A 62 -2.35 -0.62 -9.91
C GLY A 62 -3.22 0.27 -10.79
N LEU A 63 -3.01 1.60 -10.76
CA LEU A 63 -3.73 2.55 -11.62
C LEU A 63 -3.36 2.39 -13.10
N GLU A 64 -2.07 2.23 -13.42
CA GLU A 64 -1.60 1.98 -14.80
C GLU A 64 -2.17 0.67 -15.36
N LEU A 65 -2.25 -0.38 -14.53
CA LEU A 65 -2.86 -1.64 -14.91
C LEU A 65 -4.37 -1.49 -15.10
N MET A 66 -5.06 -0.72 -14.25
CA MET A 66 -6.48 -0.46 -14.40
C MET A 66 -6.78 0.38 -15.66
N ALA A 67 -5.92 1.35 -16.00
CA ALA A 67 -5.98 2.07 -17.27
C ALA A 67 -5.77 1.13 -18.47
N SER A 68 -4.85 0.17 -18.35
CA SER A 68 -4.64 -0.86 -19.37
C SER A 68 -5.89 -1.74 -19.57
N VAL A 69 -6.61 -2.08 -18.49
CA VAL A 69 -7.90 -2.81 -18.58
C VAL A 69 -8.94 -1.99 -19.35
N VAL A 70 -9.04 -0.68 -19.11
CA VAL A 70 -9.95 0.19 -19.86
C VAL A 70 -9.58 0.20 -21.35
N TYR A 71 -8.29 0.33 -21.65
CA TYR A 71 -7.78 0.34 -23.02
C TYR A 71 -8.08 -0.98 -23.76
N THR A 72 -7.72 -2.13 -23.18
CA THR A 72 -7.96 -3.45 -23.78
C THR A 72 -9.45 -3.74 -23.92
N SER A 73 -10.27 -3.36 -22.94
CA SER A 73 -11.73 -3.50 -23.02
C SER A 73 -12.31 -2.67 -24.19
N SER A 74 -11.83 -1.45 -24.37
CA SER A 74 -12.21 -0.61 -25.50
C SER A 74 -11.81 -1.22 -26.83
N LEU A 75 -10.61 -1.80 -26.94
CA LEU A 75 -10.19 -2.53 -28.14
C LEU A 75 -11.09 -3.73 -28.42
N GLY A 76 -11.49 -4.50 -27.40
CA GLY A 76 -12.45 -5.58 -27.56
C GLY A 76 -13.79 -5.11 -28.13
N GLY A 77 -14.28 -3.94 -27.68
CA GLY A 77 -15.44 -3.28 -28.28
C GLY A 77 -15.23 -2.89 -29.75
N THR A 78 -14.07 -2.31 -30.07
CA THR A 78 -13.71 -1.96 -31.46
C THR A 78 -13.70 -3.19 -32.37
N GLU A 79 -13.14 -4.31 -31.92
CA GLU A 79 -13.12 -5.55 -32.70
C GLU A 79 -14.52 -6.14 -32.91
N LEU A 80 -15.42 -6.03 -31.92
CA LEU A 80 -16.83 -6.39 -32.12
C LEU A 80 -17.52 -5.49 -33.15
N ALA A 81 -17.20 -4.19 -33.16
CA ALA A 81 -17.68 -3.28 -34.19
C ALA A 81 -17.11 -3.59 -35.58
N ASN A 82 -15.82 -3.97 -35.66
CA ASN A 82 -15.20 -4.42 -36.91
C ASN A 82 -15.83 -5.71 -37.43
N ALA A 83 -16.15 -6.67 -36.55
CA ALA A 83 -16.88 -7.87 -36.91
C ALA A 83 -18.27 -7.54 -37.50
N LEU A 84 -18.98 -6.57 -36.93
CA LEU A 84 -20.24 -6.06 -37.49
C LEU A 84 -20.03 -5.34 -38.82
N SER A 85 -18.95 -4.58 -38.98
CA SER A 85 -18.62 -3.90 -40.24
C SER A 85 -18.25 -4.88 -41.35
N ALA A 86 -17.64 -6.02 -41.01
CA ALA A 86 -17.33 -7.09 -41.96
C ALA A 86 -18.57 -7.92 -42.35
N ASN A 87 -19.67 -7.77 -41.62
CA ASN A 87 -20.92 -8.48 -41.87
C ASN A 87 -21.64 -7.91 -43.12
N PRO A 88 -21.85 -8.70 -44.18
CA PRO A 88 -22.50 -8.25 -45.39
C PRO A 88 -23.97 -7.92 -45.10
N TYR A 89 -24.45 -6.80 -45.64
CA TYR A 89 -25.85 -6.45 -45.57
C TYR A 89 -26.68 -7.36 -46.48
N GLU A 90 -27.64 -8.06 -45.89
CA GLU A 90 -28.69 -8.83 -46.57
C GLU A 90 -29.96 -7.98 -46.64
N GLY A 91 -29.94 -6.96 -47.50
CA GLY A 91 -31.11 -6.14 -47.74
C GLY A 91 -32.21 -6.89 -48.48
N VAL A 92 -33.46 -6.50 -48.21
CA VAL A 92 -34.60 -6.89 -49.05
C VAL A 92 -34.45 -6.17 -50.39
N PRO A 93 -34.66 -6.85 -51.54
CA PRO A 93 -34.62 -6.18 -52.84
C PRO A 93 -35.56 -4.97 -52.86
N PHE A 94 -35.03 -3.82 -53.27
CA PHE A 94 -35.79 -2.58 -53.41
C PHE A 94 -36.35 -2.46 -54.84
N SER A 95 -37.54 -1.87 -54.98
CA SER A 95 -38.18 -1.70 -56.30
C SER A 95 -37.26 -0.98 -57.29
N GLY A 96 -37.02 -1.60 -58.45
CA GLY A 96 -36.17 -1.04 -59.51
C GLY A 96 -34.71 -1.50 -59.50
N HIS A 97 -34.28 -2.29 -58.50
CA HIS A 97 -32.97 -2.94 -58.50
C HIS A 97 -33.14 -4.46 -58.53
N SER A 98 -32.40 -5.13 -59.43
CA SER A 98 -32.33 -6.60 -59.44
C SER A 98 -31.91 -7.09 -58.07
N ALA A 99 -32.61 -8.08 -57.52
CA ALA A 99 -32.11 -8.81 -56.36
C ALA A 99 -30.70 -9.31 -56.67
N ASP A 100 -29.81 -9.22 -55.69
CA ASP A 100 -28.45 -9.74 -55.84
C ASP A 100 -28.50 -11.24 -56.12
N ASP A 101 -27.75 -11.69 -57.12
CA ASP A 101 -27.77 -13.10 -57.50
C ASP A 101 -27.30 -13.96 -56.32
N SER A 102 -27.89 -15.15 -56.21
CA SER A 102 -27.55 -16.14 -55.19
C SER A 102 -26.04 -16.46 -55.17
N SER A 103 -25.38 -16.45 -56.33
CA SER A 103 -23.94 -16.68 -56.45
C SER A 103 -23.12 -15.53 -55.83
N SER A 104 -23.46 -14.27 -56.13
CA SER A 104 -22.82 -13.08 -55.56
C SER A 104 -22.99 -13.01 -54.05
N ARG A 105 -24.19 -13.32 -53.53
CA ARG A 105 -24.43 -13.41 -52.07
C ARG A 105 -23.56 -14.47 -51.42
N THR A 106 -23.50 -15.66 -52.01
CA THR A 106 -22.67 -16.75 -51.49
C THR A 106 -21.19 -16.37 -51.47
N ALA A 107 -20.69 -15.73 -52.53
CA ALA A 107 -19.31 -15.25 -52.60
C ALA A 107 -19.00 -14.20 -51.51
N ARG A 108 -19.89 -13.22 -51.30
CA ARG A 108 -19.74 -12.22 -50.22
C ARG A 108 -19.73 -12.86 -48.84
N HIS A 109 -20.59 -13.85 -48.61
CA HIS A 109 -20.61 -14.58 -47.35
C HIS A 109 -19.31 -15.36 -47.12
N ALA A 110 -18.81 -16.04 -48.15
CA ALA A 110 -17.54 -16.77 -48.07
C ALA A 110 -16.34 -15.87 -47.73
N GLU A 111 -16.33 -14.63 -48.23
CA GLU A 111 -15.30 -13.64 -47.90
C GLU A 111 -15.46 -13.06 -46.48
N ALA A 112 -16.70 -12.84 -46.05
CA ALA A 112 -17.00 -12.22 -44.76
C ALA A 112 -16.70 -13.13 -43.56
N VAL A 113 -17.03 -14.42 -43.66
CA VAL A 113 -16.85 -15.40 -42.57
C VAL A 113 -15.45 -15.35 -41.94
N PRO A 114 -14.34 -15.47 -42.68
CA PRO A 114 -13.01 -15.46 -42.07
C PRO A 114 -12.63 -14.10 -41.47
N ARG A 115 -13.09 -12.99 -42.04
CA ARG A 115 -12.85 -11.65 -41.48
C ARG A 115 -13.58 -11.45 -40.16
N MET A 116 -14.86 -11.80 -40.13
CA MET A 116 -15.66 -11.78 -38.90
C MET A 116 -15.06 -12.70 -37.83
N ALA A 117 -14.63 -13.91 -38.21
CA ALA A 117 -13.97 -14.85 -37.31
C ALA A 117 -12.70 -14.25 -36.68
N GLY A 118 -11.86 -13.60 -37.49
CA GLY A 118 -10.65 -12.93 -37.03
C GLY A 118 -10.95 -11.86 -35.98
N HIS A 119 -11.84 -10.92 -36.31
CA HIS A 119 -12.25 -9.86 -35.37
C HIS A 119 -12.89 -10.41 -34.09
N LEU A 120 -13.72 -11.45 -34.18
CA LEU A 120 -14.29 -12.08 -32.98
C LEU A 120 -13.22 -12.76 -32.12
N GLY A 121 -12.21 -13.38 -32.74
CA GLY A 121 -11.05 -13.94 -32.06
C GLY A 121 -10.23 -12.88 -31.33
N ASP A 122 -9.94 -11.76 -32.00
CA ASP A 122 -9.22 -10.64 -31.42
C ASP A 122 -10.02 -9.99 -30.28
N ALA A 123 -11.34 -9.81 -30.44
CA ALA A 123 -12.21 -9.35 -29.38
C ALA A 123 -12.15 -10.27 -28.15
N ALA A 124 -12.26 -11.59 -28.34
CA ALA A 124 -12.17 -12.55 -27.25
C ALA A 124 -10.81 -12.50 -26.53
N HIS A 125 -9.72 -12.30 -27.27
CA HIS A 125 -8.38 -12.11 -26.70
C HIS A 125 -8.30 -10.84 -25.84
N GLN A 126 -8.79 -9.70 -26.34
CA GLN A 126 -8.80 -8.44 -25.60
C GLN A 126 -9.64 -8.52 -24.31
N LEU A 127 -10.77 -9.24 -24.35
CA LEU A 127 -11.61 -9.49 -23.19
C LEU A 127 -10.91 -10.38 -22.15
N ASP A 128 -10.12 -11.36 -22.59
CA ASP A 128 -9.31 -12.20 -21.69
C ASP A 128 -8.20 -11.41 -20.97
N LEU A 129 -7.51 -10.55 -21.71
CA LEU A 129 -6.52 -9.63 -21.15
C LEU A 129 -7.18 -8.69 -20.11
N SER A 130 -8.36 -8.18 -20.42
CA SER A 130 -9.14 -7.33 -19.51
C SER A 130 -9.52 -8.08 -18.23
N ALA A 131 -9.99 -9.33 -18.34
CA ALA A 131 -10.30 -10.17 -17.19
C ALA A 131 -9.06 -10.45 -16.32
N SER A 132 -7.94 -10.79 -16.95
CA SER A 132 -6.67 -11.04 -16.26
C SER A 132 -6.17 -9.78 -15.55
N GLY A 133 -6.19 -8.63 -16.24
CA GLY A 133 -5.85 -7.33 -15.66
C GLY A 133 -6.71 -6.99 -14.44
N CYS A 134 -8.02 -7.22 -14.50
CA CYS A 134 -8.92 -7.03 -13.35
C CYS A 134 -8.50 -7.85 -12.12
N ARG A 135 -8.08 -9.11 -12.31
CA ARG A 135 -7.64 -9.98 -11.21
C ARG A 135 -6.34 -9.47 -10.60
N TYR A 136 -5.39 -9.07 -11.43
CA TYR A 136 -4.11 -8.51 -10.97
C TYR A 136 -4.31 -7.17 -10.23
N VAL A 137 -5.18 -6.28 -10.73
CA VAL A 137 -5.54 -5.04 -10.02
C VAL A 137 -6.14 -5.36 -8.64
N ALA A 138 -7.11 -6.27 -8.59
CA ALA A 138 -7.74 -6.65 -7.31
C ALA A 138 -6.73 -7.26 -6.32
N HIS A 139 -5.83 -8.10 -6.81
CA HIS A 139 -4.77 -8.68 -6.01
C HIS A 139 -3.81 -7.61 -5.48
N GLY A 140 -3.28 -6.73 -6.34
CA GLY A 140 -2.37 -5.66 -5.95
C GLY A 140 -2.99 -4.64 -4.98
N ILE A 141 -4.27 -4.31 -5.15
CA ILE A 141 -4.99 -3.48 -4.16
C ILE A 141 -5.04 -4.18 -2.80
N THR A 142 -5.34 -5.48 -2.77
CA THR A 142 -5.43 -6.26 -1.53
C THR A 142 -4.08 -6.35 -0.83
N GLU A 143 -2.99 -6.57 -1.58
CA GLU A 143 -1.63 -6.60 -1.03
C GLU A 143 -1.20 -5.25 -0.47
N ASN A 144 -1.44 -4.16 -1.20
CA ASN A 144 -1.12 -2.80 -0.75
C ASN A 144 -1.86 -2.45 0.55
N LEU A 145 -3.15 -2.79 0.64
CA LEU A 145 -3.94 -2.53 1.85
C LEU A 145 -3.48 -3.39 3.04
N SER A 146 -3.11 -4.65 2.79
CA SER A 146 -2.57 -5.54 3.82
C SER A 146 -1.24 -5.03 4.37
N SER A 147 -0.33 -4.60 3.48
CA SER A 147 0.96 -3.99 3.83
C SER A 147 0.80 -2.74 4.73
N VAL A 148 -0.17 -1.89 4.43
CA VAL A 148 -0.48 -0.70 5.24
C VAL A 148 -0.99 -1.12 6.62
N GLN A 149 -1.84 -2.14 6.69
CA GLN A 149 -2.38 -2.65 7.95
C GLN A 149 -1.29 -3.31 8.81
N ASP A 150 -0.39 -4.08 8.19
CA ASP A 150 0.75 -4.69 8.87
C ASP A 150 1.75 -3.65 9.35
N SER A 151 2.02 -2.62 8.54
CA SER A 151 2.87 -1.48 8.94
C SER A 151 2.23 -0.71 10.10
N LYS A 152 0.91 -0.52 10.08
CA LYS A 152 0.17 0.11 11.19
C LYS A 152 0.20 -0.77 12.44
N ALA A 153 0.03 -2.07 12.32
CA ALA A 153 0.12 -3.02 13.44
C ALA A 153 1.54 -3.10 14.01
N ALA A 154 2.56 -3.13 13.16
CA ALA A 154 3.97 -3.09 13.55
C ALA A 154 4.33 -1.76 14.24
N SER A 155 3.82 -0.63 13.73
CA SER A 155 4.00 0.68 14.38
C SER A 155 3.24 0.79 15.70
N ALA A 156 2.06 0.16 15.82
CA ALA A 156 1.30 0.07 17.07
C ALA A 156 1.97 -0.87 18.08
N GLN A 157 2.66 -1.92 17.63
CA GLN A 157 3.52 -2.75 18.47
C GLN A 157 4.83 -2.04 18.82
N GLN A 158 5.33 -1.12 17.98
CA GLN A 158 6.46 -0.24 18.29
C GLN A 158 6.12 0.95 19.19
N THR A 159 4.84 1.15 19.54
CA THR A 159 4.47 2.10 20.62
C THR A 159 4.87 1.62 22.01
N THR A 160 5.40 0.40 22.17
CA THR A 160 6.34 0.10 23.24
C THR A 160 7.73 0.59 22.81
N GLY A 161 7.87 1.91 22.68
CA GLY A 161 9.18 2.52 22.83
C GLY A 161 9.82 2.00 24.13
N PRO A 162 11.14 1.84 24.19
CA PRO A 162 11.82 1.24 25.33
C PRO A 162 11.30 1.89 26.61
N THR A 163 10.63 1.11 27.45
CA THR A 163 10.02 1.59 28.69
C THR A 163 11.09 2.34 29.46
N LEU A 164 10.96 3.67 29.50
CA LEU A 164 11.93 4.50 30.19
C LEU A 164 12.00 4.00 31.62
N THR A 165 13.20 3.72 32.12
CA THR A 165 13.35 3.45 33.54
C THR A 165 12.90 4.69 34.32
N LEU A 166 12.46 4.52 35.57
CA LEU A 166 12.07 5.66 36.41
C LEU A 166 13.14 6.77 36.41
N THR A 167 14.41 6.36 36.45
CA THR A 167 15.58 7.25 36.40
C THR A 167 15.74 7.98 35.05
N GLN A 168 15.37 7.36 33.93
CA GLN A 168 15.38 8.00 32.61
C GLN A 168 14.21 8.97 32.46
N TYR A 169 13.03 8.61 32.98
CA TYR A 169 11.85 9.48 32.99
C TYR A 169 12.07 10.74 33.84
N ASP A 170 12.58 10.57 35.07
CA ASP A 170 12.87 11.70 35.96
C ASP A 170 13.97 12.62 35.37
N ALA A 171 14.99 12.03 34.72
CA ALA A 171 16.02 12.80 34.02
C ALA A 171 15.48 13.55 32.79
N LEU A 172 14.61 12.93 31.99
CA LEU A 172 13.96 13.58 30.84
C LEU A 172 13.06 14.72 31.30
N LYS A 173 12.33 14.52 32.41
CA LYS A 173 11.49 15.55 33.04
C LYS A 173 12.33 16.72 33.54
N ALA A 174 13.46 16.45 34.18
CA ALA A 174 14.38 17.50 34.62
C ALA A 174 14.96 18.29 33.43
N LEU A 175 15.29 17.62 32.32
CA LEU A 175 15.83 18.28 31.12
C LEU A 175 14.76 19.02 30.28
N ALA A 176 13.46 18.82 30.55
CA ALA A 176 12.37 19.47 29.82
C ALA A 176 12.35 20.99 29.97
N SER A 177 12.86 21.51 31.09
CA SER A 177 13.06 22.96 31.30
C SER A 177 14.32 23.52 30.64
N GLY A 178 15.16 22.67 30.05
CA GLY A 178 16.48 23.01 29.53
C GLY A 178 17.60 22.39 30.38
N GLY A 179 18.79 22.25 29.77
CA GLY A 179 19.97 21.76 30.47
C GLY A 179 21.26 22.01 29.70
N ARG A 180 22.39 21.62 30.31
CA ARG A 180 23.73 21.82 29.76
C ARG A 180 24.60 20.57 29.90
N LEU A 181 25.29 20.23 28.82
CA LEU A 181 26.36 19.24 28.75
C LEU A 181 27.70 20.00 28.77
N TYR A 182 28.50 19.83 29.81
CA TYR A 182 29.74 20.58 29.96
C TYR A 182 30.87 19.71 30.52
N GLU A 183 32.11 20.13 30.32
CA GLU A 183 33.28 19.47 30.88
C GLU A 183 33.74 20.21 32.14
N SER A 184 33.99 19.47 33.23
CA SER A 184 34.50 20.07 34.47
C SER A 184 35.91 19.58 34.79
N SER A 185 36.83 20.51 35.06
CA SER A 185 38.25 20.23 35.37
C SER A 185 38.55 20.01 36.85
N GLN A 186 37.52 19.87 37.70
CA GLN A 186 37.60 19.96 39.17
C GLN A 186 38.52 18.93 39.87
N ARG A 187 39.08 17.95 39.15
CA ARG A 187 40.06 16.97 39.67
C ARG A 187 41.19 16.62 38.68
N GLY A 188 41.53 17.51 37.74
CA GLY A 188 42.59 17.27 36.75
C GLY A 188 42.28 16.20 35.69
N MET A 189 41.10 15.58 35.77
CA MET A 189 40.53 14.73 34.73
C MET A 189 39.26 15.41 34.20
N GLY A 190 39.25 15.75 32.93
CA GLY A 190 38.12 16.37 32.24
C GLY A 190 36.93 15.40 32.16
N VAL A 191 35.99 15.54 33.10
CA VAL A 191 34.80 14.68 33.15
C VAL A 191 33.61 15.43 32.56
N THR A 192 32.96 14.83 31.57
CA THR A 192 31.71 15.32 31.01
C THR A 192 30.57 15.18 32.02
N ARG A 193 29.86 16.27 32.28
CA ARG A 193 28.74 16.36 33.20
C ARG A 193 27.49 16.87 32.49
N VAL A 194 26.34 16.46 32.99
CA VAL A 194 25.03 16.93 32.56
C VAL A 194 24.28 17.50 33.75
N ALA A 195 23.76 18.70 33.59
CA ALA A 195 22.86 19.31 34.57
C ALA A 195 21.65 19.89 33.84
N SER A 196 20.47 19.81 34.45
CA SER A 196 19.33 20.64 34.05
C SER A 196 19.57 22.09 34.49
N ASP A 197 18.84 23.02 33.89
CA ASP A 197 18.85 24.44 34.26
C ASP A 197 18.41 24.68 35.73
N ASP A 198 17.70 23.73 36.35
CA ASP A 198 17.38 23.73 37.79
C ASP A 198 18.55 23.28 38.69
N GLY A 199 19.69 22.90 38.10
CA GLY A 199 20.87 22.40 38.80
C GLY A 199 20.84 20.90 39.12
N THR A 200 19.77 20.19 38.76
CA THR A 200 19.65 18.74 38.94
C THR A 200 20.70 18.02 38.10
N ARG A 201 21.52 17.19 38.75
CA ARG A 201 22.56 16.41 38.06
C ARG A 201 21.95 15.20 37.38
N VAL A 202 22.21 15.05 36.08
CA VAL A 202 21.86 13.87 35.30
C VAL A 202 23.13 13.08 35.02
N SER A 203 23.09 11.75 35.19
CA SER A 203 24.26 10.92 34.89
C SER A 203 24.54 10.95 33.39
N ILE A 204 25.83 10.97 33.00
CA ILE A 204 26.21 10.97 31.59
C ILE A 204 25.73 9.71 30.85
N ALA A 205 25.61 8.58 31.55
CA ALA A 205 25.05 7.34 31.01
C ALA A 205 23.56 7.49 30.71
N THR A 206 22.79 8.12 31.60
CA THR A 206 21.37 8.41 31.41
C THR A 206 21.17 9.35 30.23
N TYR A 207 21.96 10.43 30.14
CA TYR A 207 21.91 11.34 29.01
C TYR A 207 22.21 10.63 27.68
N ARG A 208 23.27 9.81 27.63
CA ARG A 208 23.60 9.02 26.42
C ARG A 208 22.49 8.06 26.02
N ALA A 209 21.82 7.44 26.99
CA ALA A 209 20.66 6.60 26.72
C ALA A 209 19.51 7.43 26.11
N LEU A 210 19.15 8.57 26.72
CA LEU A 210 18.12 9.47 26.21
C LEU A 210 18.45 9.99 24.80
N ALA A 211 19.71 10.36 24.55
CA ALA A 211 20.18 10.81 23.24
C ALA A 211 20.14 9.70 22.19
N LYS A 212 20.55 8.47 22.56
CA LYS A 212 20.44 7.27 21.69
C LYS A 212 18.99 6.98 21.31
N HIS A 213 18.04 7.25 22.20
CA HIS A 213 16.60 7.13 21.95
C HIS A 213 16.00 8.36 21.23
N GLY A 214 16.82 9.35 20.87
CA GLY A 214 16.36 10.56 20.17
C GLY A 214 15.42 11.43 21.00
N LEU A 215 15.46 11.32 22.33
CA LEU A 215 14.59 12.07 23.26
C LEU A 215 15.19 13.43 23.65
N VAL A 216 16.52 13.55 23.55
CA VAL A 216 17.25 14.79 23.80
C VAL A 216 18.33 14.98 22.75
N THR A 217 18.69 16.23 22.48
CA THR A 217 19.79 16.61 21.59
C THR A 217 20.63 17.71 22.23
N ALA A 218 21.93 17.74 21.93
CA ALA A 218 22.81 18.83 22.36
C ALA A 218 23.27 19.66 21.17
N ASP A 219 23.39 20.98 21.37
CA ASP A 219 23.97 21.88 20.40
C ASP A 219 25.49 21.68 20.34
N THR A 220 25.94 20.92 19.36
CA THR A 220 27.36 20.61 19.14
C THR A 220 28.16 21.79 18.58
N ARG A 221 27.51 22.91 18.23
CA ARG A 221 28.20 24.14 17.77
C ARG A 221 28.93 24.86 18.89
N THR A 222 28.55 24.58 20.14
CA THR A 222 29.20 25.14 21.34
C THR A 222 30.23 24.14 21.88
N SER A 223 31.39 24.63 22.32
CA SER A 223 32.39 23.77 22.97
C SER A 223 31.88 23.24 24.32
N LEU A 224 32.23 22.00 24.68
CA LEU A 224 31.92 21.42 26.00
C LEU A 224 32.45 22.25 27.16
N TYR A 225 33.55 23.00 26.95
CA TYR A 225 34.10 23.92 27.96
C TYR A 225 33.16 25.11 28.24
N HIS A 226 32.36 25.51 27.25
CA HIS A 226 31.39 26.61 27.37
C HIS A 226 29.98 26.10 27.71
N GLY A 227 29.79 24.79 27.71
CA GLY A 227 28.53 24.11 27.97
C GLY A 227 27.63 24.09 26.74
N GLN A 228 27.40 22.90 26.19
CA GLN A 228 26.45 22.66 25.11
C GLN A 228 25.03 22.67 25.67
N LYS A 229 24.14 23.43 25.04
CA LYS A 229 22.72 23.45 25.42
C LYS A 229 22.06 22.12 25.03
N ILE A 230 21.35 21.51 25.97
CA ILE A 230 20.54 20.32 25.75
C ILE A 230 19.09 20.76 25.56
N THR A 231 18.45 20.22 24.52
CA THR A 231 17.04 20.44 24.22
C THR A 231 16.32 19.11 24.15
N VAL A 232 15.13 19.03 24.73
CA VAL A 232 14.24 17.87 24.59
C VAL A 232 13.61 17.90 23.20
N THR A 233 13.60 16.76 22.51
CA THR A 233 13.02 16.67 21.16
C THR A 233 11.50 16.51 21.24
N GLU A 234 10.81 16.61 20.11
CA GLU A 234 9.38 16.30 20.01
C GLU A 234 9.05 14.90 20.56
N ASN A 235 9.91 13.92 20.29
CA ASN A 235 9.78 12.55 20.82
C ASN A 235 9.93 12.51 22.35
N GLY A 236 10.83 13.32 22.91
CA GLY A 236 10.99 13.46 24.36
C GLY A 236 9.77 14.08 25.03
N HIS A 237 9.18 15.12 24.44
CA HIS A 237 7.93 15.70 24.94
C HIS A 237 6.77 14.70 24.87
N ARG A 238 6.66 13.94 23.78
CA ARG A 238 5.67 12.86 23.65
C ARG A 238 5.87 11.78 24.72
N ALA A 239 7.11 11.38 25.01
CA ALA A 239 7.39 10.40 26.06
C ALA A 239 6.98 10.88 27.47
N LEU A 240 7.03 12.19 27.73
CA LEU A 240 6.56 12.78 29.01
C LEU A 240 5.02 12.85 29.14
N THR A 241 4.28 12.72 28.03
CA THR A 241 2.81 12.65 28.07
C THR A 241 2.30 11.24 28.37
N GLN A 242 3.16 10.22 28.30
CA GLN A 242 2.79 8.84 28.66
C GLN A 242 2.74 8.67 30.19
N PRO A 243 1.92 7.73 30.70
CA PRO A 243 1.84 7.46 32.14
C PRO A 243 3.22 7.17 32.74
N ARG A 244 3.52 7.80 33.88
CA ARG A 244 4.78 7.59 34.59
C ARG A 244 5.01 6.08 34.81
N PRO A 245 6.19 5.53 34.45
CA PRO A 245 6.52 4.14 34.73
C PRO A 245 6.34 3.83 36.22
N TRP A 246 5.44 2.90 36.54
CA TRP A 246 5.16 2.49 37.92
C TRP A 246 6.36 1.72 38.46
N ALA A 247 6.90 2.18 39.60
CA ALA A 247 7.89 1.39 40.32
C ALA A 247 7.16 0.20 40.96
N GLU A 248 7.48 -1.02 40.53
CA GLU A 248 7.10 -2.20 41.30
C GLU A 248 7.62 -2.04 42.74
N PRO A 249 6.79 -2.30 43.76
CA PRO A 249 7.24 -2.30 45.15
C PRO A 249 8.38 -3.30 45.29
N ARG A 250 9.57 -2.80 45.65
CA ARG A 250 10.68 -3.65 46.09
C ARG A 250 10.25 -4.36 47.35
N THR A 251 9.90 -5.64 47.22
CA THR A 251 9.89 -6.57 48.36
C THR A 251 11.33 -6.65 48.86
N THR A 252 11.63 -5.97 49.97
CA THR A 252 12.84 -6.19 50.73
C THR A 252 12.83 -7.64 51.22
N ALA A 253 13.59 -8.51 50.56
CA ALA A 253 13.92 -9.81 51.11
C ALA A 253 14.71 -9.57 52.41
N ALA A 254 14.09 -9.91 53.53
CA ALA A 254 14.73 -9.91 54.83
C ALA A 254 15.99 -10.80 54.77
N THR A 255 17.12 -10.24 55.18
CA THR A 255 18.38 -10.96 55.32
C THR A 255 18.20 -12.01 56.42
N ALA A 256 18.29 -13.29 56.05
CA ALA A 256 18.29 -14.39 57.02
C ALA A 256 19.54 -14.31 57.91
N PRO A 257 19.42 -14.61 59.22
CA PRO A 257 20.57 -14.59 60.13
C PRO A 257 21.52 -15.75 59.82
N ARG A 258 22.79 -15.42 59.70
CA ARG A 258 23.91 -16.35 59.48
C ARG A 258 24.13 -17.18 60.75
N THR A 259 23.83 -18.47 60.70
CA THR A 259 24.18 -19.44 61.73
C THR A 259 25.70 -19.67 61.75
N ALA A 260 26.32 -19.44 62.91
CA ALA A 260 27.71 -19.74 63.17
C ALA A 260 27.90 -21.27 63.29
N ALA A 261 28.75 -21.85 62.44
CA ALA A 261 29.23 -23.21 62.59
C ALA A 261 30.36 -23.23 63.63
N VAL A 262 30.10 -23.92 64.74
CA VAL A 262 31.06 -24.21 65.81
C VAL A 262 32.16 -25.14 65.26
N GLN A 263 33.42 -24.69 65.34
CA GLN A 263 34.58 -25.55 65.19
C GLN A 263 34.80 -26.33 66.49
N GLY A 264 34.77 -27.67 66.40
CA GLY A 264 35.23 -28.58 67.45
C GLY A 264 36.65 -29.09 67.17
N PRO A 265 37.48 -29.35 68.19
CA PRO A 265 38.92 -29.54 68.06
C PRO A 265 39.28 -30.99 67.70
N ARG A 266 40.33 -31.18 66.90
CA ARG A 266 41.09 -32.43 66.88
C ARG A 266 42.48 -32.19 67.46
N ARG A 267 42.77 -32.95 68.52
CA ARG A 267 44.10 -33.25 69.03
C ARG A 267 44.92 -34.00 67.99
#